data_AF-A0A5S5C2F5-F1
#
_entry.id   AF-A0A5S5C2F5-F1
#
_cell.length_a   1.000
_cell.length_b   1.000
_cell.length_c   1.000
_cell.angle_alpha   90.00
_cell.angle_beta   90.00
_cell.angle_gamma   90.00
#
_symmetry.space_group_name_H-M   'P 1'
#
loop_
_entity.id
_entity.type
_entity.pdbx_description
1 polymer ?
#
loop_
_entity_poly.entity_id
_entity_poly.type
_entity_poly.pdbx_seq_one_letter_code
_entity_poly.pdbx_strand_id
1 'polypeptide(L)' 'MSRKLYNTRVTKTNDRKRVERWLLKNQNYINITAIEKEISAPKGLIQKFIKYDKIIHDKWIAPLHEILKSITSFGLR' A
#
# COMPACT_ATOMS: atom_id res chain seq x y z
N MET A 1 5.22 -14.06 -25.60
CA MET A 1 4.95 -13.48 -24.26
C MET A 1 4.00 -12.30 -24.41
N SER A 2 2.75 -12.42 -23.95
CA SER A 2 1.67 -11.45 -24.21
C SER A 2 1.90 -10.08 -23.55
N ARG A 3 1.79 -8.99 -24.31
CA ARG A 3 1.87 -7.57 -23.84
C ARG A 3 1.03 -7.29 -22.58
N LYS A 4 -0.11 -7.96 -22.44
CA LYS A 4 -1.00 -7.85 -21.28
C LYS A 4 -0.30 -8.22 -19.96
N LEU A 5 0.51 -9.28 -19.96
CA LEU A 5 1.26 -9.73 -18.79
C LEU A 5 2.39 -8.76 -18.41
N TYR A 6 3.07 -8.19 -19.41
CA TYR A 6 4.10 -7.17 -19.18
C TYR A 6 3.49 -5.91 -18.53
N ASN A 7 2.38 -5.41 -19.08
CA ASN A 7 1.74 -4.20 -18.58
C ASN A 7 1.23 -4.39 -17.13
N THR A 8 0.64 -5.56 -16.82
CA THR A 8 0.22 -5.90 -15.46
C THR A 8 1.40 -5.97 -14.48
N ARG A 9 2.57 -6.45 -14.90
CA ARG A 9 3.77 -6.50 -14.03
C ARG A 9 4.32 -5.10 -13.76
N VAL A 10 4.37 -4.24 -14.79
CA VAL A 10 4.88 -2.86 -14.66
C VAL A 10 3.97 -2.02 -13.77
N THR A 11 2.65 -2.09 -13.94
CA THR A 11 1.69 -1.37 -13.08
C THR A 11 1.80 -1.83 -11.63
N LYS A 12 1.84 -3.15 -11.40
CA LYS A 12 2.01 -3.74 -10.06
C LYS A 12 3.30 -3.28 -9.37
N THR A 13 4.38 -3.08 -10.13
CA THR A 13 5.66 -2.58 -9.59
C THR A 13 5.59 -1.09 -9.24
N ASN A 14 4.81 -0.30 -9.99
CA ASN A 14 4.63 1.13 -9.72
C ASN A 14 3.75 1.35 -8.49
N ASP A 15 2.65 0.61 -8.37
CA ASP A 15 1.72 0.69 -7.23
C ASP A 15 2.42 0.26 -5.93
N ARG A 16 3.23 -0.80 -5.97
CA ARG A 16 4.07 -1.21 -4.83
C ARG A 16 4.94 -0.06 -4.34
N LYS A 17 5.72 0.55 -5.24
CA LYS A 17 6.63 1.65 -4.89
C LYS A 17 5.88 2.87 -4.34
N ARG A 18 4.67 3.13 -4.82
CA ARG A 18 3.81 4.23 -4.34
C ARG A 18 3.30 3.95 -2.93
N VAL A 19 2.76 2.75 -2.70
CA VAL A 19 2.28 2.30 -1.39
C VAL A 19 3.40 2.35 -0.35
N GLU A 20 4.54 1.72 -0.65
CA GLU A 20 5.68 1.64 0.28
C GLU A 20 6.20 3.04 0.64
N ARG A 21 6.42 3.90 -0.36
CA ARG A 21 6.86 5.29 -0.11
C ARG A 21 5.85 6.11 0.69
N TRP A 22 4.57 5.96 0.39
CA TRP A 22 3.52 6.69 1.10
C TRP A 22 3.42 6.24 2.55
N LEU A 23 3.49 4.93 2.83
CA LEU A 23 3.46 4.39 4.18
C LEU A 23 4.64 4.88 5.01
N LEU A 24 5.87 4.86 4.46
CA LEU A 24 7.05 5.35 5.16
C LEU A 24 6.98 6.87 5.43
N LYS A 25 6.48 7.65 4.47
CA LYS A 25 6.35 9.10 4.62
C LYS A 25 5.29 9.50 5.64
N ASN A 26 4.18 8.78 5.68
CA ASN A 26 3.00 9.17 6.47
C ASN A 26 2.83 8.36 7.77
N GLN A 27 3.77 7.46 8.11
CA GLN A 27 3.68 6.54 9.26
C GLN A 27 3.30 7.20 10.59
N ASN A 28 3.71 8.46 10.81
CA ASN A 28 3.45 9.19 12.05
C ASN A 28 2.05 9.83 12.12
N TYR A 29 1.34 9.89 10.99
CA TYR A 29 0.07 10.62 10.84
C TYR A 29 -1.12 9.70 10.59
N ILE A 30 -0.89 8.40 10.42
CA ILE A 30 -1.91 7.45 9.99
C ILE A 30 -2.22 6.46 11.10
N ASN A 31 -3.50 6.13 11.25
CA ASN A 31 -3.91 5.01 12.10
C ASN A 31 -3.69 3.69 11.34
N ILE A 32 -2.49 3.13 11.48
CA ILE A 32 -2.08 1.88 10.82
C ILE A 32 -3.07 0.74 11.09
N THR A 33 -3.54 0.60 12.34
CA THR A 33 -4.46 -0.47 12.72
C THR A 33 -5.82 -0.33 12.03
N ALA A 34 -6.30 0.90 11.81
CA ALA A 34 -7.53 1.13 11.07
C ALA A 34 -7.39 0.73 9.59
N ILE A 35 -6.27 1.10 8.96
CA ILE A 35 -5.99 0.71 7.55
C ILE A 35 -5.93 -0.81 7.41
N GLU A 36 -5.22 -1.50 8.31
CA GLU A 36 -5.13 -2.97 8.30
C GLU A 36 -6.50 -3.63 8.44
N LYS A 37 -7.36 -3.08 9.31
CA LYS A 37 -8.73 -3.58 9.50
C LYS A 37 -9.58 -3.38 8.25
N GLU A 38 -9.50 -2.21 7.61
CA GLU A 38 -10.27 -1.87 6.41
C GLU A 38 -10.01 -2.84 5.25
N ILE A 39 -8.75 -3.23 5.05
CA ILE A 39 -8.38 -4.20 4.01
C ILE A 39 -8.44 -5.66 4.50
N SER A 40 -8.94 -5.92 5.71
CA SER A 40 -8.95 -7.25 6.35
C SER A 40 -7.56 -7.92 6.38
N ALA A 41 -6.51 -7.13 6.56
CA ALA A 41 -5.14 -7.60 6.70
C ALA A 41 -4.84 -8.08 8.12
N PRO A 42 -3.88 -9.01 8.29
CA PRO A 42 -3.37 -9.37 9.59
C PRO A 42 -2.83 -8.14 10.33
N LYS A 43 -3.13 -8.06 11.62
CA LYS A 43 -2.63 -7.00 12.49
C LYS A 43 -1.10 -6.97 12.47
N GLY A 44 -0.54 -5.79 12.30
CA GLY A 44 0.90 -5.53 12.27
C GLY A 44 1.57 -5.83 10.93
N LEU A 45 0.82 -6.07 9.85
CA LEU A 45 1.37 -6.19 8.50
C LEU A 45 2.14 -4.93 8.07
N ILE A 46 1.49 -3.77 8.16
CA ILE A 46 2.07 -2.48 7.80
C ILE A 46 3.09 -2.07 8.86
N GLN A 47 2.80 -2.35 10.13
CA GLN A 47 3.73 -2.06 11.22
C GLN A 47 5.07 -2.80 11.05
N LYS A 48 5.05 -4.08 10.64
CA LYS A 48 6.26 -4.87 10.41
C LYS A 48 7.05 -4.36 9.21
N PHE A 49 6.37 -3.91 8.16
CA PHE A 49 7.02 -3.24 7.03
C PHE A 49 7.77 -1.99 7.50
N ILE A 50 7.09 -1.11 8.24
CA ILE A 50 7.68 0.16 8.69
C ILE A 50 8.84 -0.05 9.68
N LYS A 51 8.67 -0.92 10.69
CA LYS A 51 9.65 -1.06 11.78
C LYS A 51 10.82 -2.00 11.47
N TYR A 52 10.58 -3.03 10.66
CA TYR A 52 11.53 -4.12 10.48
C TYR A 52 11.88 -4.36 9.00
N ASP A 53 11.49 -3.42 8.12
CA ASP A 53 11.69 -3.50 6.67
C ASP A 53 11.16 -4.82 6.07
N LYS A 54 10.09 -5.36 6.65
CA LYS A 54 9.48 -6.61 6.17
C LYS A 54 8.68 -6.36 4.90
N ILE A 55 8.97 -7.14 3.86
CA ILE A 55 8.28 -7.04 2.57
C ILE A 55 6.77 -7.25 2.74
N ILE A 56 5.97 -6.30 2.24
CA ILE A 56 4.52 -6.47 2.10
C ILE A 56 4.25 -7.43 0.94
N HIS A 57 3.48 -8.49 1.19
CA HIS A 57 3.15 -9.45 0.14
C HIS A 57 2.28 -8.80 -0.96
N ASP A 58 2.51 -9.18 -2.21
CA ASP A 58 1.84 -8.64 -3.40
C ASP A 58 0.30 -8.58 -3.30
N LYS A 59 -0.29 -9.55 -2.60
CA LYS A 59 -1.75 -9.64 -2.38
C LYS A 59 -2.33 -8.43 -1.64
N TRP A 60 -1.50 -7.70 -0.88
CA TRP A 60 -1.91 -6.53 -0.11
C TRP A 60 -1.63 -5.21 -0.83
N ILE A 61 -0.81 -5.21 -1.88
CA ILE A 61 -0.41 -3.98 -2.58
C ILE A 61 -1.63 -3.31 -3.24
N ALA A 62 -2.46 -4.07 -3.95
CA ALA A 62 -3.63 -3.51 -4.61
C ALA A 62 -4.68 -2.96 -3.61
N PRO A 63 -5.09 -3.70 -2.56
CA PRO A 63 -5.98 -3.16 -1.53
C PRO A 63 -5.42 -1.91 -0.84
N LEU A 64 -4.13 -1.91 -0.49
CA LEU A 64 -3.48 -0.74 0.10
C LEU A 64 -3.53 0.44 -0.87
N HIS A 65 -3.18 0.24 -2.14
CA HIS A 65 -3.17 1.32 -3.12
C HIS A 65 -4.54 2.00 -3.27
N GLU A 66 -5.63 1.24 -3.29
CA GLU A 66 -6.99 1.81 -3.38
C GLU A 66 -7.35 2.64 -2.14
N ILE A 67 -7.06 2.15 -0.93
CA ILE A 67 -7.29 2.93 0.30
C ILE A 67 -6.41 4.19 0.35
N LEU A 68 -5.15 4.09 -0.04
CA LEU A 68 -4.27 5.26 -0.06
C LEU A 68 -4.71 6.30 -1.09
N LYS A 69 -5.27 5.86 -2.22
CA LYS A 69 -5.85 6.75 -3.22
C LYS A 69 -7.08 7.49 -2.71
N SER A 70 -7.96 6.83 -1.95
CA SER A 70 -9.13 7.51 -1.35
C SER A 70 -8.71 8.54 -0.30
N ILE A 71 -7.71 8.22 0.53
CA ILE A 71 -7.16 9.15 1.54
C ILE A 71 -6.50 10.36 0.86
N THR A 72 -5.68 10.13 -0.17
CA THR A 72 -4.94 11.21 -0.86
C THR A 72 -5.81 12.08 -1.76
N SER A 73 -6.95 11.56 -2.22
CA SER A 73 -7.92 12.35 -2.99
C SER A 73 -8.64 13.40 -2.14
N PHE A 74 -8.49 13.38 -0.81
CA PHE A 74 -9.04 14.41 0.07
C PHE A 74 -8.18 15.70 -0.02
N GLY A 75 -8.51 16.55 -0.98
CA GLY A 75 -7.98 17.91 -1.04
C GLY A 75 -8.76 18.82 -0.09
N LEU A 76 -8.07 19.44 0.87
CA LEU A 76 -8.60 20.63 1.54
C LEU A 76 -8.70 21.72 0.46
N ARG A 77 -9.93 21.99 0.02
CA ARG A 77 -10.27 23.19 -0.76
C ARG A 77 -10.35 24.39 0.18
#